data_AF-A0A6G6AMM1-F1
#
_entry.id   AF-A0A6G6AMM1-F1
#
_cell.length_a   1.000
_cell.length_b   1.000
_cell.length_c   1.000
_cell.angle_alpha   90.00
_cell.angle_beta   90.00
_cell.angle_gamma   90.00
#
_symmetry.space_group_name_H-M   'P 1'
#
loop_
_entity.id
_entity.type
_entity.pdbx_description
1 polymer ?
#
loop_
_entity_poly.entity_id
_entity_poly.type
_entity_poly.pdbx_seq_one_letter_code
_entity_poly.pdbx_strand_id
1 'polypeptide(L)'
;MDGKSLEPHSQAIYHPYLNAYLPRKYPDRESCNADAARLLLGNPVEGEGDFVYRGQSMVLRQPFTLDRLPPRPEWDVPVSEDASAYTHLWNTDFVSGFAPVTESLFNGIKSAEWEWNHAIAATYAYMGNPECISSLWSRAGEFGLEQLELKSWDVDEQDPEHYQQFQALYPELSMLSPAIIQKAYDEYCESMWENPERCDGFLYHLIGSTVSSDISRDNPEKTGRLIAHALLTGASIEDACRFASEAQQFDTALSGLAYQVAVAMKFVAGDSAAVRNEGHPVITLSDSFRLMRKANINTLTATQNNRK
;
A
#
# COMPACT_ATOMS: atom_id res chain seq x y z
N MET A 1 37.48 14.72 -12.43
CA MET A 1 37.35 13.28 -12.75
C MET A 1 37.27 12.59 -11.41
N ASP A 2 36.06 12.56 -10.84
CA ASP A 2 35.84 11.98 -9.53
C ASP A 2 35.24 10.60 -9.73
N GLY A 3 36.00 9.60 -9.30
CA GLY A 3 35.64 8.20 -9.40
C GLY A 3 34.41 7.93 -8.55
N LYS A 4 33.27 7.70 -9.21
CA LYS A 4 32.21 6.89 -8.63
C LYS A 4 32.81 5.51 -8.35
N SER A 5 33.10 5.24 -7.08
CA SER A 5 33.21 3.87 -6.59
C SER A 5 31.88 3.19 -6.92
N LEU A 6 31.89 2.35 -7.97
CA LEU A 6 30.83 1.38 -8.18
C LEU A 6 30.90 0.41 -7.00
N GLU A 7 29.94 0.48 -6.09
CA GLU A 7 29.73 -0.63 -5.17
C GLU A 7 29.54 -1.89 -6.02
N PRO A 8 30.33 -2.96 -5.79
CA PRO A 8 30.12 -4.20 -6.51
C PRO A 8 28.70 -4.67 -6.24
N HIS A 9 27.93 -4.94 -7.30
CA HIS A 9 26.57 -5.46 -7.21
C HIS A 9 26.58 -6.81 -6.47
N SER A 10 26.55 -6.76 -5.14
CA SER A 10 26.52 -7.96 -4.32
C SER A 10 25.15 -8.60 -4.47
N GLN A 11 25.11 -9.82 -4.98
CA GLN A 11 23.87 -10.59 -5.02
C GLN A 11 23.53 -11.03 -3.59
N ALA A 12 22.23 -11.19 -3.32
CA ALA A 12 21.72 -11.66 -2.04
C ALA A 12 20.54 -12.60 -2.29
N ILE A 13 20.43 -13.65 -1.48
CA ILE A 13 19.28 -14.55 -1.50
C ILE A 13 18.22 -13.97 -0.55
N TYR A 14 17.07 -13.62 -1.11
CA TYR A 14 15.96 -12.97 -0.41
C TYR A 14 14.83 -13.97 -0.14
N HIS A 15 14.34 -13.98 1.11
CA HIS A 15 13.17 -14.73 1.51
C HIS A 15 11.97 -13.79 1.63
N PRO A 16 11.07 -13.77 0.63
CA PRO A 16 10.02 -12.76 0.54
C PRO A 16 9.04 -12.79 1.70
N TYR A 17 8.73 -13.97 2.24
CA TYR A 17 7.73 -14.11 3.29
C TYR A 17 8.20 -13.68 4.68
N LEU A 18 9.50 -13.75 4.94
CA LEU A 18 10.09 -13.35 6.22
C LEU A 18 10.74 -11.96 6.11
N ASN A 19 10.62 -11.32 4.94
CA ASN A 19 11.27 -10.06 4.59
C ASN A 19 12.74 -10.00 5.01
N ALA A 20 13.49 -11.07 4.69
CA ALA A 20 14.83 -11.29 5.20
C ALA A 20 15.78 -11.80 4.11
N TYR A 21 17.08 -11.55 4.29
CA TYR A 21 18.15 -12.05 3.43
C TYR A 21 18.95 -13.13 4.16
N LEU A 22 19.65 -13.97 3.39
CA LEU A 22 20.79 -14.68 3.96
C LEU A 22 21.88 -13.68 4.40
N PRO A 23 22.61 -13.95 5.50
CA PRO A 23 23.69 -13.10 5.98
C PRO A 23 24.81 -12.84 4.98
N ARG A 24 25.03 -13.78 4.06
CA ARG A 24 26.14 -13.74 3.10
C ARG A 24 25.81 -12.82 1.91
N LYS A 25 26.79 -11.99 1.55
CA LYS A 25 26.83 -11.26 0.27
C LYS A 25 27.63 -12.07 -0.76
N TYR A 26 27.10 -12.18 -1.98
CA TYR A 26 27.70 -12.98 -3.03
C TYR A 26 28.45 -12.11 -4.05
N PRO A 27 29.72 -12.40 -4.36
CA PRO A 27 30.50 -11.65 -5.33
C PRO A 27 30.07 -11.91 -6.78
N ASP A 28 29.48 -13.07 -7.05
CA ASP A 28 29.06 -13.50 -8.39
C ASP A 28 27.81 -14.40 -8.33
N ARG A 29 27.27 -14.73 -9.51
CA ARG A 29 26.07 -15.57 -9.63
C ARG A 29 26.32 -17.04 -9.31
N GLU A 30 27.53 -17.52 -9.53
CA GLU A 30 27.86 -18.94 -9.35
C GLU A 30 27.87 -19.31 -7.88
N SER A 31 28.52 -18.49 -7.05
CA SER A 31 28.52 -18.59 -5.59
C SER A 31 27.12 -18.46 -5.00
N CYS A 32 26.30 -17.53 -5.52
CA CYS A 32 24.89 -17.40 -5.13
C CYS A 32 24.09 -18.67 -5.47
N ASN A 33 24.24 -19.21 -6.68
CA ASN A 33 23.57 -20.44 -7.11
C ASN A 33 24.00 -21.67 -6.27
N ALA A 34 25.27 -21.74 -5.86
CA ALA A 34 25.77 -22.84 -5.03
C ALA A 34 25.09 -22.87 -3.65
N ASP A 35 24.97 -21.71 -2.99
CA ASP A 35 24.28 -21.61 -1.70
C ASP A 35 22.76 -21.77 -1.85
N ALA A 36 22.16 -21.30 -2.94
CA ALA A 36 20.76 -21.59 -3.26
C ALA A 36 20.51 -23.10 -3.43
N ALA A 37 21.39 -23.82 -4.13
CA ALA A 37 21.30 -25.27 -4.28
C ALA A 37 21.45 -25.99 -2.92
N ARG A 38 22.35 -25.51 -2.06
CA ARG A 38 22.54 -26.02 -0.71
C ARG A 38 21.26 -25.90 0.13
N LEU A 39 20.59 -24.74 0.07
CA LEU A 39 19.30 -24.52 0.73
C LEU A 39 18.21 -25.46 0.21
N LEU A 40 18.13 -25.67 -1.11
CA LEU A 40 17.16 -26.61 -1.72
C LEU A 40 17.36 -28.05 -1.26
N LEU A 41 18.59 -28.43 -0.89
CA LEU A 41 18.91 -29.73 -0.30
C LEU A 41 18.68 -29.78 1.22
N GLY A 42 18.11 -28.72 1.81
CA GLY A 42 17.81 -28.63 3.25
C GLY A 42 19.03 -28.34 4.13
N ASN A 43 20.16 -27.93 3.53
CA ASN A 43 21.37 -27.63 4.28
C ASN A 43 21.46 -26.13 4.56
N PRO A 44 21.71 -25.72 5.82
CA PRO A 44 21.86 -24.31 6.14
C PRO A 44 23.14 -23.73 5.54
N VAL A 45 23.07 -22.45 5.22
CA VAL A 45 24.20 -21.59 4.85
C VAL A 45 24.69 -20.88 6.12
N GLU A 46 25.98 -21.01 6.42
CA GLU A 46 26.57 -20.42 7.62
C GLU A 46 26.60 -18.89 7.55
N GLY A 47 26.40 -18.26 8.71
CA GLY A 47 26.47 -16.81 8.88
C GLY A 47 25.79 -16.35 10.17
N GLU A 48 26.11 -15.12 10.58
CA GLU A 48 25.45 -14.44 11.71
C GLU A 48 24.25 -13.65 11.19
N GLY A 49 23.10 -13.81 11.83
CA GLY A 49 21.87 -13.11 11.45
C GLY A 49 21.10 -12.62 12.67
N ASP A 50 20.10 -11.77 12.42
CA ASP A 50 19.22 -11.22 13.46
C ASP A 50 18.35 -12.30 14.11
N PHE A 51 18.06 -13.38 13.37
CA PHE A 51 17.28 -14.51 13.85
C PHE A 51 17.66 -15.81 13.13
N VAL A 52 17.20 -16.92 13.69
CA VAL A 52 17.32 -18.26 13.10
C VAL A 52 15.92 -18.80 12.83
N TYR A 53 15.66 -19.25 11.60
CA TYR A 53 14.43 -19.93 11.23
C TYR A 53 14.74 -21.31 10.66
N ARG A 54 14.20 -22.37 11.28
CA ARG A 54 14.50 -23.77 10.95
C ARG A 54 16.00 -24.09 10.79
N GLY A 55 16.85 -23.46 11.61
CA GLY A 55 18.30 -23.66 11.58
C GLY A 55 19.05 -22.80 10.56
N GLN A 56 18.36 -21.99 9.75
CA GLN A 56 18.98 -21.00 8.86
C GLN A 56 19.04 -19.63 9.54
N SER A 57 20.25 -19.11 9.74
CA SER A 57 20.47 -17.71 10.16
C SER A 57 20.03 -16.75 9.04
N MET A 58 19.37 -15.66 9.40
CA MET A 58 18.82 -14.68 8.46
C MET A 58 18.91 -13.26 9.01
N VAL A 59 19.04 -12.28 8.11
CA VAL A 59 19.10 -10.85 8.42
C VAL A 59 17.81 -10.20 7.93
N LEU A 60 17.10 -9.50 8.81
CA LEU A 60 15.89 -8.79 8.46
C LEU A 60 16.22 -7.62 7.53
N ARG A 61 15.44 -7.44 6.47
CA ARG A 61 15.53 -6.24 5.64
C ARG A 61 15.13 -5.00 6.44
N GLN A 62 14.11 -5.14 7.28
CA GLN A 62 13.62 -4.14 8.20
C GLN A 62 13.12 -4.83 9.46
N PRO A 63 13.35 -4.28 10.66
CA PRO A 63 12.84 -4.86 11.89
C PRO A 63 11.33 -4.70 11.99
N PHE A 64 10.69 -5.71 12.57
CA PHE A 64 9.29 -5.63 12.97
C PHE A 64 9.21 -4.87 14.29
N THR A 65 8.84 -3.60 14.25
CA THR A 65 8.66 -2.78 15.45
C THR A 65 7.70 -1.63 15.19
N LEU A 66 6.91 -1.30 16.22
CA LEU A 66 6.09 -0.10 16.25
C LEU A 66 6.92 1.17 16.49
N ASP A 67 8.12 1.05 17.08
CA ASP A 67 8.96 2.20 17.47
C ASP A 67 9.52 2.99 16.26
N ARG A 68 9.45 2.40 15.06
CA ARG A 68 9.90 3.03 13.81
C ARG A 68 8.77 3.65 13.00
N LEU A 69 7.53 3.59 13.49
CA LEU A 69 6.44 4.29 12.85
C LEU A 69 6.66 5.80 12.96
N PRO A 70 6.27 6.59 11.93
CA PRO A 70 6.15 8.03 12.08
C PRO A 70 5.26 8.40 13.27
N PRO A 71 5.33 9.64 13.77
CA PRO A 71 4.37 10.12 14.77
C PRO A 71 2.93 9.92 14.27
N ARG A 72 2.08 9.34 15.11
CA ARG A 72 0.64 9.21 14.82
C ARG A 72 0.00 10.60 14.93
N PRO A 73 -0.64 11.13 13.87
CA PRO A 73 -1.39 12.37 13.98
C PRO A 73 -2.61 12.18 14.89
N GLU A 74 -2.91 13.20 15.68
CA GLU A 74 -4.06 13.20 16.57
C GLU A 74 -5.18 14.07 15.99
N TRP A 75 -6.41 13.55 15.99
CA TRP A 75 -7.60 14.34 15.69
C TRP A 75 -8.84 13.76 16.39
N ASP A 76 -9.83 14.61 16.60
CA ASP A 76 -11.03 14.30 17.38
C ASP A 76 -12.09 13.62 16.51
N VAL A 77 -11.88 12.35 16.19
CA VAL A 77 -12.91 11.50 15.59
C VAL A 77 -13.11 10.27 16.47
N PRO A 78 -14.34 10.02 16.96
CA PRO A 78 -14.63 8.82 17.72
C PRO A 78 -14.45 7.60 16.82
N VAL A 79 -13.64 6.64 17.27
CA VAL A 79 -13.46 5.37 16.58
C VAL A 79 -14.82 4.67 16.50
N SER A 80 -15.32 4.49 15.27
CA SER A 80 -16.57 3.76 15.01
C SER A 80 -16.23 2.34 14.56
N GLU A 81 -16.96 1.34 15.06
CA GLU A 81 -16.89 -0.04 14.56
C GLU A 81 -17.49 -0.12 13.14
N ASP A 82 -16.71 0.27 12.15
CA ASP A 82 -17.05 0.05 10.74
C ASP A 82 -16.52 -1.32 10.29
N ALA A 83 -17.43 -2.28 10.12
CA ALA A 83 -17.09 -3.63 9.68
C ALA A 83 -16.46 -3.69 8.27
N SER A 84 -16.54 -2.61 7.49
CA SER A 84 -15.91 -2.49 6.17
C SER A 84 -14.46 -1.98 6.23
N ALA A 85 -14.00 -1.50 7.38
CA ALA A 85 -12.63 -1.02 7.57
C ALA A 85 -11.63 -2.18 7.38
N TYR A 86 -10.96 -2.18 6.23
CA TYR A 86 -9.97 -3.19 5.92
C TYR A 86 -8.79 -3.13 6.89
N THR A 87 -8.34 -4.28 7.38
CA THR A 87 -7.07 -4.43 8.10
C THR A 87 -6.36 -5.69 7.59
N HIS A 88 -5.04 -5.64 7.41
CA HIS A 88 -4.24 -6.78 6.95
C HIS A 88 -4.31 -7.94 7.94
N LEU A 89 -4.41 -7.64 9.25
CA LEU A 89 -4.36 -8.63 10.33
C LEU A 89 -5.74 -9.14 10.79
N TRP A 90 -6.85 -8.66 10.24
CA TRP A 90 -8.21 -9.12 10.59
C TRP A 90 -8.35 -10.65 10.60
N ASN A 91 -8.04 -11.28 9.46
CA ASN A 91 -8.11 -12.74 9.24
C ASN A 91 -6.75 -13.43 9.43
N THR A 92 -5.86 -12.85 10.23
CA THR A 92 -4.57 -13.47 10.56
C THR A 92 -4.51 -13.72 12.06
N ASP A 93 -4.12 -14.94 12.42
CA ASP A 93 -3.86 -15.35 13.79
C ASP A 93 -2.35 -15.40 14.05
N PHE A 94 -1.98 -15.22 15.31
CA PHE A 94 -0.60 -15.39 15.73
C PHE A 94 -0.17 -16.86 15.65
N VAL A 95 1.03 -17.10 15.11
CA VAL A 95 1.65 -18.43 15.10
C VAL A 95 3.07 -18.35 15.64
N SER A 96 3.35 -19.14 16.68
CA SER A 96 4.70 -19.25 17.25
C SER A 96 5.69 -19.88 16.27
N GLY A 97 6.97 -19.49 16.34
CA GLY A 97 8.05 -20.10 15.55
C GLY A 97 8.88 -19.10 14.76
N PHE A 98 8.44 -17.84 14.69
CA PHE A 98 9.19 -16.74 14.11
C PHE A 98 9.60 -15.73 15.18
N ALA A 99 10.81 -15.89 15.73
CA ALA A 99 11.31 -15.10 16.86
C ALA A 99 11.22 -13.57 16.71
N PRO A 100 11.42 -12.97 15.51
CA PRO A 100 11.26 -11.53 15.33
C PRO A 100 9.87 -10.95 15.61
N VAL A 101 8.82 -11.78 15.59
CA VAL A 101 7.45 -11.35 15.91
C VAL A 101 6.95 -12.13 17.12
N THR A 102 6.94 -11.47 18.27
CA THR A 102 6.34 -12.01 19.49
C THR A 102 4.81 -11.85 19.45
N GLU A 103 4.09 -12.64 20.24
CA GLU A 103 2.62 -12.52 20.35
C GLU A 103 2.20 -11.11 20.82
N SER A 104 2.95 -10.53 21.77
CA SER A 104 2.72 -9.16 22.24
C SER A 104 2.89 -8.13 21.12
N LEU A 105 3.94 -8.27 20.30
CA LEU A 105 4.15 -7.36 19.17
C LEU A 105 3.06 -7.54 18.12
N PHE A 106 2.69 -8.78 17.79
CA PHE A 106 1.60 -9.09 16.86
C PHE A 106 0.29 -8.43 17.31
N ASN A 107 -0.10 -8.62 18.57
CA ASN A 107 -1.33 -8.04 19.12
C ASN A 107 -1.27 -6.51 19.17
N GLY A 108 -0.09 -5.94 19.47
CA GLY A 108 0.12 -4.49 19.44
C GLY A 108 -0.08 -3.90 18.04
N ILE A 109 0.51 -4.52 17.00
CA ILE A 109 0.34 -4.08 15.62
C ILE A 109 -1.10 -4.27 15.15
N LYS A 110 -1.73 -5.42 15.46
CA LYS A 110 -3.13 -5.70 15.12
C LYS A 110 -4.08 -4.66 15.73
N SER A 111 -3.85 -4.27 16.99
CA SER A 111 -4.65 -3.26 17.67
C SER A 111 -4.42 -1.87 17.08
N ALA A 112 -3.16 -1.48 16.84
CA ALA A 112 -2.82 -0.19 16.24
C ALA A 112 -3.41 -0.03 14.83
N GLU A 113 -3.30 -1.07 13.98
CA GLU A 113 -3.91 -1.09 12.64
C GLU A 113 -5.43 -0.97 12.72
N TRP A 114 -6.06 -1.72 13.62
CA TRP A 114 -7.49 -1.68 13.82
C TRP A 114 -7.96 -0.27 14.21
N GLU A 115 -7.38 0.31 15.27
CA GLU A 115 -7.74 1.65 15.74
C GLU A 115 -7.57 2.72 14.67
N TRP A 116 -6.45 2.68 13.95
CA TRP A 116 -6.14 3.64 12.89
C TRP A 116 -7.17 3.56 11.76
N ASN A 117 -7.40 2.36 11.22
CA ASN A 117 -8.30 2.19 10.07
C ASN A 117 -9.76 2.50 10.44
N HIS A 118 -10.17 2.24 11.67
CA HIS A 118 -11.52 2.57 12.14
C HIS A 118 -11.68 4.09 12.40
N ALA A 119 -10.64 4.79 12.86
CA ALA A 119 -10.66 6.26 12.94
C ALA A 119 -10.74 6.90 11.54
N ILE A 120 -10.00 6.37 10.57
CA ILE A 120 -10.07 6.80 9.17
C ILE A 120 -11.47 6.55 8.59
N ALA A 121 -12.05 5.35 8.79
CA ALA A 121 -13.39 5.02 8.32
C ALA A 121 -14.46 5.93 8.94
N ALA A 122 -14.38 6.17 10.25
CA ALA A 122 -15.27 7.11 10.94
C ALA A 122 -15.15 8.53 10.38
N THR A 123 -13.93 8.97 10.07
CA THR A 123 -13.69 10.27 9.41
C THR A 123 -14.38 10.31 8.05
N TYR A 124 -14.28 9.24 7.26
CA TYR A 124 -14.91 9.19 5.94
C TYR A 124 -16.43 9.17 6.01
N ALA A 125 -17.00 8.46 6.98
CA ALA A 125 -18.43 8.47 7.24
C ALA A 125 -18.92 9.87 7.63
N TYR A 126 -18.19 10.57 8.51
CA TYR A 126 -18.49 11.96 8.86
C TYR A 126 -18.42 12.88 7.64
N MET A 127 -17.36 12.76 6.83
CA MET A 127 -17.22 13.53 5.59
C MET A 127 -18.25 13.15 4.52
N GLY A 128 -18.89 11.98 4.61
CA GLY A 128 -20.02 11.61 3.76
C GLY A 128 -21.32 12.34 4.10
N ASN A 129 -21.37 13.15 5.17
CA ASN A 129 -22.56 13.92 5.52
C ASN A 129 -22.81 15.04 4.47
N PRO A 130 -24.03 15.13 3.90
CA PRO A 130 -24.39 16.17 2.93
C PRO A 130 -24.10 17.61 3.38
N GLU A 131 -24.19 17.91 4.67
CA GLU A 131 -23.89 19.25 5.21
C GLU A 131 -22.40 19.58 5.11
N CYS A 132 -21.53 18.60 5.38
CA CYS A 132 -20.08 18.73 5.25
C CYS A 132 -19.71 18.97 3.78
N ILE A 133 -20.26 18.13 2.90
CA ILE A 133 -20.05 18.21 1.45
C ILE A 133 -20.50 19.56 0.89
N SER A 134 -21.72 20.00 1.23
CA SER A 134 -22.25 21.29 0.78
C SER A 134 -21.39 22.47 1.25
N SER A 135 -20.94 22.42 2.50
CA SER A 135 -20.02 23.43 3.05
C SER A 135 -18.69 23.46 2.32
N LEU A 136 -18.14 22.29 1.94
CA LEU A 136 -16.88 22.19 1.19
C LEU A 136 -16.99 22.70 -0.23
N TRP A 137 -18.06 22.36 -0.96
CA TRP A 137 -18.27 22.85 -2.33
C TRP A 137 -18.26 24.38 -2.39
N SER A 138 -18.85 25.05 -1.38
CA SER A 138 -18.82 26.51 -1.28
C SER A 138 -17.42 27.11 -1.09
N ARG A 139 -16.46 26.29 -0.62
CA ARG A 139 -15.07 26.65 -0.34
C ARG A 139 -14.09 26.08 -1.37
N ALA A 140 -14.57 25.50 -2.49
CA ALA A 140 -13.73 24.87 -3.50
C ALA A 140 -12.60 25.78 -4.02
N GLY A 141 -12.84 27.10 -4.10
CA GLY A 141 -11.84 28.10 -4.50
C GLY A 141 -10.70 28.33 -3.52
N GLU A 142 -10.80 27.85 -2.28
CA GLU A 142 -9.75 28.04 -1.27
C GLU A 142 -8.60 27.02 -1.42
N PHE A 143 -8.83 25.90 -2.10
CA PHE A 143 -7.90 24.76 -2.14
C PHE A 143 -6.74 24.89 -3.13
N GLY A 144 -6.61 26.03 -3.83
CA GLY A 144 -5.55 26.23 -4.82
C GLY A 144 -5.65 25.26 -6.01
N LEU A 145 -6.86 24.84 -6.39
CA LEU A 145 -7.11 23.84 -7.44
C LEU A 145 -6.52 24.24 -8.80
N GLU A 146 -6.28 25.53 -9.03
CA GLU A 146 -5.61 26.03 -10.23
C GLU A 146 -4.16 25.52 -10.40
N GLN A 147 -3.57 24.94 -9.34
CA GLN A 147 -2.22 24.37 -9.33
C GLN A 147 -2.19 22.85 -9.54
N LEU A 148 -3.33 22.22 -9.89
CA LEU A 148 -3.42 20.77 -10.07
C LEU A 148 -2.45 20.24 -11.14
N GLU A 149 -1.57 19.33 -10.73
CA GLU A 149 -0.70 18.58 -11.64
C GLU A 149 -1.36 17.23 -12.00
N LEU A 150 -2.23 17.26 -13.01
CA LEU A 150 -2.92 16.05 -13.49
C LEU A 150 -1.99 15.16 -14.32
N LYS A 151 -2.03 13.84 -14.08
CA LYS A 151 -1.20 12.88 -14.83
C LYS A 151 -1.40 13.06 -16.34
N SER A 152 -0.31 13.08 -17.11
CA SER A 152 -0.41 13.21 -18.56
C SER A 152 -0.95 11.91 -19.16
N TRP A 153 -2.25 11.84 -19.32
CA TRP A 153 -2.85 10.95 -20.30
C TRP A 153 -3.13 11.74 -21.57
N ASP A 154 -2.64 11.22 -22.69
CA ASP A 154 -2.99 11.72 -24.02
C ASP A 154 -4.49 11.48 -24.18
N VAL A 155 -5.29 12.53 -23.96
CA VAL A 155 -6.74 12.47 -24.15
C VAL A 155 -6.98 12.53 -25.66
N ASP A 156 -7.25 11.37 -26.25
CA ASP A 156 -7.72 11.28 -27.64
C ASP A 156 -9.13 11.88 -27.73
N GLU A 157 -9.28 12.84 -28.64
CA GLU A 157 -10.50 13.58 -29.02
C GLU A 157 -11.21 14.41 -27.92
N GLN A 158 -10.96 15.72 -27.98
CA GLN A 158 -11.70 16.76 -27.26
C GLN A 158 -13.07 16.97 -27.91
N ASP A 159 -14.14 16.45 -27.32
CA ASP A 159 -15.51 16.79 -27.71
C ASP A 159 -16.00 18.04 -26.96
N PRO A 160 -16.22 19.18 -27.63
CA PRO A 160 -16.70 20.40 -27.00
C PRO A 160 -18.06 20.27 -26.31
N GLU A 161 -18.89 19.28 -26.69
CA GLU A 161 -20.19 19.05 -26.04
C GLU A 161 -20.03 18.50 -24.62
N HIS A 162 -19.00 17.68 -24.36
CA HIS A 162 -18.71 17.13 -23.03
C HIS A 162 -18.21 18.20 -22.05
N TYR A 163 -17.45 19.18 -22.54
CA TYR A 163 -16.96 20.30 -21.74
C TYR A 163 -18.07 21.15 -21.12
N GLN A 164 -19.14 21.42 -21.89
CA GLN A 164 -20.27 22.20 -21.36
C GLN A 164 -21.03 21.43 -20.29
N GLN A 165 -21.12 20.10 -20.41
CA GLN A 165 -21.77 19.24 -19.42
C GLN A 165 -21.00 19.22 -18.10
N PHE A 166 -19.66 19.05 -18.15
CA PHE A 166 -18.83 19.11 -16.94
C PHE A 166 -18.93 20.47 -16.23
N GLN A 167 -18.91 21.57 -16.99
CA GLN A 167 -19.03 22.90 -16.40
C GLN A 167 -20.43 23.16 -15.81
N ALA A 168 -21.49 22.57 -16.38
CA ALA A 168 -22.84 22.62 -15.82
C ALA A 168 -23.00 21.77 -14.55
N LEU A 169 -22.31 20.63 -14.45
CA LEU A 169 -22.34 19.75 -13.29
C LEU A 169 -21.50 20.27 -12.11
N TYR A 170 -20.43 21.00 -12.41
CA TYR A 170 -19.49 21.54 -11.42
C TYR A 170 -19.30 23.07 -11.55
N PRO A 171 -20.37 23.87 -11.40
CA PRO A 171 -20.30 25.33 -11.53
C PRO A 171 -19.35 25.96 -10.50
N GLU A 172 -19.15 25.32 -9.34
CA GLU A 172 -18.23 25.74 -8.29
C GLU A 172 -16.77 25.72 -8.75
N LEU A 173 -16.44 24.95 -9.80
CA LEU A 173 -15.10 24.81 -10.36
C LEU A 173 -14.81 25.79 -11.50
N SER A 174 -15.53 26.91 -11.58
CA SER A 174 -15.39 27.91 -12.65
C SER A 174 -13.99 28.55 -12.78
N MET A 175 -13.12 28.40 -11.76
CA MET A 175 -11.71 28.79 -11.83
C MET A 175 -10.86 27.86 -12.72
N LEU A 176 -11.34 26.63 -12.98
CA LEU A 176 -10.69 25.65 -13.83
C LEU A 176 -11.28 25.70 -15.25
N SER A 177 -10.46 25.38 -16.24
CA SER A 177 -10.97 25.20 -17.60
C SER A 177 -11.80 23.90 -17.68
N PRO A 178 -12.82 23.82 -18.55
CA PRO A 178 -13.61 22.59 -18.72
C PRO A 178 -12.75 21.36 -19.05
N ALA A 179 -11.67 21.55 -19.81
CA ALA A 179 -10.72 20.49 -20.14
C ALA A 179 -9.97 19.97 -18.91
N ILE A 180 -9.63 20.84 -17.95
CA ILE A 180 -9.00 20.43 -16.68
C ILE A 180 -9.99 19.66 -15.81
N ILE A 181 -11.24 20.12 -15.73
CA ILE A 181 -12.30 19.44 -14.97
C ILE A 181 -12.52 18.03 -15.52
N GLN A 182 -12.68 17.89 -16.84
CA GLN A 182 -12.83 16.58 -17.47
C GLN A 182 -11.60 15.70 -17.20
N LYS A 183 -10.39 16.19 -17.44
CA LYS A 183 -9.17 15.40 -17.25
C LYS A 183 -9.03 14.91 -15.81
N ALA A 184 -9.36 15.74 -14.83
CA ALA A 184 -9.34 15.35 -13.43
C ALA A 184 -10.43 14.32 -13.11
N TYR A 185 -11.61 14.44 -13.71
CA TYR A 185 -12.70 13.49 -13.55
C TYR A 185 -12.35 12.13 -14.17
N ASP A 186 -11.71 12.12 -15.33
CA ASP A 186 -11.22 10.91 -15.99
C ASP A 186 -10.15 10.20 -15.12
N GLU A 187 -9.28 10.97 -14.45
CA GLU A 187 -8.32 10.43 -13.48
C GLU A 187 -9.01 9.84 -12.24
N TYR A 188 -10.05 10.52 -11.72
CA TYR A 188 -10.87 10.03 -10.61
C TYR A 188 -11.61 8.72 -10.95
N CYS A 189 -12.18 8.62 -12.16
CA CYS A 189 -12.84 7.41 -12.66
C CYS A 189 -11.87 6.34 -13.19
N GLU A 190 -10.55 6.51 -13.00
CA GLU A 190 -9.49 5.61 -13.48
C GLU A 190 -9.56 5.31 -15.00
N SER A 191 -9.91 6.30 -15.83
CA SER A 191 -10.15 6.14 -17.28
C SER A 191 -11.28 5.17 -17.65
N MET A 192 -12.19 4.84 -16.72
CA MET A 192 -13.45 4.23 -17.13
C MET A 192 -14.26 5.28 -17.89
N TRP A 193 -14.60 4.99 -19.15
CA TRP A 193 -15.40 5.84 -20.03
C TRP A 193 -16.83 5.98 -19.50
N GLU A 194 -17.00 6.76 -18.44
CA GLU A 194 -18.27 7.06 -17.81
C GLU A 194 -18.82 8.39 -18.32
N ASN A 195 -20.14 8.45 -18.48
CA ASN A 195 -20.79 9.72 -18.76
C ASN A 195 -20.60 10.68 -17.58
N PRO A 196 -20.52 11.99 -17.83
CA PRO A 196 -20.35 12.96 -16.77
C PRO A 196 -21.53 12.90 -15.77
N GLU A 197 -21.24 12.55 -14.53
CA GLU A 197 -22.19 12.52 -13.41
C GLU A 197 -21.65 13.38 -12.26
N ARG A 198 -22.54 14.03 -11.49
CA ARG A 198 -22.13 14.76 -10.30
C ARG A 198 -21.80 13.77 -9.19
N CYS A 199 -20.54 13.72 -8.78
CA CYS A 199 -20.09 12.89 -7.68
C CYS A 199 -19.38 13.76 -6.64
N ASP A 200 -19.83 13.71 -5.37
CA ASP A 200 -19.19 14.47 -4.30
C ASP A 200 -17.80 13.91 -3.93
N GLY A 201 -17.55 12.63 -4.21
CA GLY A 201 -16.23 12.01 -4.10
C GLY A 201 -15.17 12.69 -4.98
N PHE A 202 -15.59 13.28 -6.11
CA PHE A 202 -14.70 13.99 -7.02
C PHE A 202 -14.03 15.20 -6.36
N LEU A 203 -14.75 15.94 -5.50
CA LEU A 203 -14.15 17.08 -4.79
C LEU A 203 -13.02 16.62 -3.86
N TYR A 204 -13.21 15.51 -3.13
CA TYR A 204 -12.15 14.96 -2.29
C TYR A 204 -10.95 14.52 -3.12
N HIS A 205 -11.18 13.88 -4.27
CA HIS A 205 -10.10 13.56 -5.19
C HIS A 205 -9.31 14.81 -5.60
N LEU A 206 -9.99 15.88 -6.04
CA LEU A 206 -9.34 17.14 -6.43
C LEU A 206 -8.51 17.74 -5.27
N ILE A 207 -9.08 17.80 -4.07
CA ILE A 207 -8.40 18.32 -2.88
C ILE A 207 -7.16 17.48 -2.54
N GLY A 208 -7.25 16.15 -2.59
CA GLY A 208 -6.09 15.30 -2.32
C GLY A 208 -5.01 15.41 -3.40
N SER A 209 -5.41 15.62 -4.65
CA SER A 209 -4.49 15.76 -5.78
C SER A 209 -3.67 17.05 -5.75
N THR A 210 -4.04 18.08 -4.96
CA THR A 210 -3.19 19.27 -4.79
C THR A 210 -1.98 19.05 -3.89
N VAL A 211 -1.99 18.00 -3.06
CA VAL A 211 -0.89 17.66 -2.15
C VAL A 211 -0.18 16.35 -2.50
N SER A 212 -0.83 15.49 -3.28
CA SER A 212 -0.35 14.16 -3.63
C SER A 212 0.62 14.22 -4.83
N SER A 213 1.86 14.66 -4.61
CA SER A 213 2.77 14.96 -5.72
C SER A 213 3.59 13.80 -6.29
N ASP A 214 3.70 12.61 -5.67
CA ASP A 214 4.53 11.55 -6.31
C ASP A 214 4.48 10.10 -5.76
N ILE A 215 3.46 9.70 -5.00
CA ILE A 215 3.42 8.31 -4.47
C ILE A 215 2.45 7.47 -5.30
N SER A 216 3.01 6.52 -6.07
CA SER A 216 2.31 5.56 -6.95
C SER A 216 1.28 4.63 -6.28
N ARG A 217 0.92 4.89 -5.01
CA ARG A 217 -0.05 4.15 -4.20
C ARG A 217 -1.10 5.05 -3.55
N ASP A 218 -1.05 6.35 -3.81
CA ASP A 218 -1.98 7.28 -3.19
C ASP A 218 -3.39 7.11 -3.75
N ASN A 219 -4.36 7.12 -2.83
CA ASN A 219 -5.75 7.32 -3.15
C ASN A 219 -6.04 8.79 -2.80
N PRO A 220 -6.04 9.72 -3.78
CA PRO A 220 -6.23 11.14 -3.51
C PRO A 220 -7.54 11.43 -2.79
N GLU A 221 -8.59 10.64 -3.02
CA GLU A 221 -9.86 10.81 -2.31
C GLU A 221 -9.70 10.62 -0.79
N LYS A 222 -8.91 9.63 -0.36
CA LYS A 222 -8.60 9.39 1.06
C LYS A 222 -7.92 10.60 1.69
N THR A 223 -6.88 11.08 1.04
CA THR A 223 -6.11 12.26 1.48
C THR A 223 -7.00 13.50 1.51
N GLY A 224 -7.81 13.73 0.49
CA GLY A 224 -8.72 14.86 0.42
C GLY A 224 -9.80 14.86 1.49
N ARG A 225 -10.32 13.69 1.89
CA ARG A 225 -11.25 13.57 3.02
C ARG A 225 -10.60 13.99 4.34
N LEU A 226 -9.32 13.69 4.55
CA LEU A 226 -8.57 14.10 5.74
C LEU A 226 -8.31 15.62 5.77
N ILE A 227 -7.91 16.21 4.63
CA ILE A 227 -7.75 17.66 4.49
C ILE A 227 -9.08 18.36 4.78
N ALA A 228 -10.15 17.90 4.14
CA ALA A 228 -11.47 18.46 4.30
C ALA A 228 -11.98 18.37 5.74
N HIS A 229 -11.75 17.25 6.42
CA HIS A 229 -12.07 17.09 7.84
C HIS A 229 -11.33 18.11 8.70
N ALA A 230 -10.01 18.25 8.54
CA ALA A 230 -9.21 19.21 9.30
C ALA A 230 -9.68 20.66 9.07
N LEU A 231 -10.03 21.01 7.82
CA LEU A 231 -10.56 22.34 7.49
C LEU A 231 -11.92 22.64 8.10
N LEU A 232 -12.84 21.66 8.09
CA LEU A 232 -14.18 21.85 8.69
C LEU A 232 -14.11 21.88 10.22
N THR A 233 -13.07 21.33 10.82
CA THR A 233 -12.81 21.39 12.27
C THR A 233 -11.97 22.60 12.69
N GLY A 234 -11.65 23.50 11.76
CA GLY A 234 -11.08 24.82 12.04
C GLY A 234 -9.59 24.98 11.77
N ALA A 235 -8.93 23.99 11.17
CA ALA A 235 -7.54 24.14 10.74
C ALA A 235 -7.40 25.14 9.58
N SER A 236 -6.21 25.72 9.42
CA SER A 236 -5.84 26.42 8.19
C SER A 236 -5.61 25.41 7.05
N ILE A 237 -5.59 25.87 5.79
CA ILE A 237 -5.31 25.00 4.64
C ILE A 237 -3.93 24.38 4.74
N GLU A 238 -2.92 25.19 5.09
CA GLU A 238 -1.55 24.70 5.26
C GLU A 238 -1.46 23.61 6.34
N ASP A 239 -2.12 23.82 7.48
CA ASP A 239 -2.14 22.85 8.57
C ASP A 239 -2.93 21.58 8.20
N ALA A 240 -4.04 21.72 7.48
CA ALA A 240 -4.84 20.60 7.00
C ALA A 240 -4.07 19.72 5.99
N CYS A 241 -3.35 20.35 5.06
CA CYS A 241 -2.48 19.67 4.11
C CYS A 241 -1.34 18.94 4.84
N ARG A 242 -0.67 19.60 5.79
CA ARG A 242 0.39 18.98 6.60
C ARG A 242 -0.13 17.77 7.38
N PHE A 243 -1.28 17.92 8.05
CA PHE A 243 -1.94 16.83 8.76
C PHE A 243 -2.20 15.62 7.86
N ALA A 244 -2.76 15.84 6.67
CA ALA A 244 -3.05 14.75 5.75
C ALA A 244 -1.77 14.06 5.25
N SER A 245 -0.70 14.80 4.98
CA SER A 245 0.60 14.22 4.64
C SER A 245 1.21 13.38 5.77
N GLU A 246 1.11 13.85 7.02
CA GLU A 246 1.57 13.10 8.20
C GLU A 246 0.75 11.82 8.40
N ALA A 247 -0.57 11.90 8.23
CA ALA A 247 -1.49 10.77 8.32
C ALA A 247 -1.19 9.71 7.26
N GLN A 248 -0.92 10.13 6.03
CA GLN A 248 -0.55 9.24 4.94
C GLN A 248 0.79 8.52 5.17
N GLN A 249 1.79 9.23 5.71
CA GLN A 249 3.08 8.62 6.07
C GLN A 249 2.89 7.56 7.16
N PHE A 250 2.11 7.87 8.19
CA PHE A 250 1.78 6.94 9.26
C PHE A 250 1.01 5.71 8.72
N ASP A 251 -0.05 5.94 7.93
CA ASP A 251 -0.89 4.91 7.30
C ASP A 251 -0.05 3.95 6.46
N THR A 252 0.83 4.49 5.61
CA THR A 252 1.71 3.69 4.74
C THR A 252 2.68 2.84 5.55
N ALA A 253 3.27 3.41 6.60
CA ALA A 253 4.22 2.71 7.46
C ALA A 253 3.54 1.59 8.26
N LEU A 254 2.38 1.88 8.87
CA LEU A 254 1.61 0.92 9.67
C LEU A 254 1.03 -0.20 8.79
N SER A 255 0.40 0.14 7.66
CA SER A 255 -0.10 -0.84 6.70
C SER A 255 1.02 -1.71 6.14
N GLY A 256 2.17 -1.11 5.84
CA GLY A 256 3.37 -1.84 5.41
C GLY A 256 3.84 -2.84 6.45
N LEU A 257 3.94 -2.44 7.72
CA LEU A 257 4.32 -3.31 8.83
C LEU A 257 3.30 -4.44 9.03
N ALA A 258 2.01 -4.11 9.11
CA ALA A 258 0.93 -5.06 9.31
C ALA A 258 0.84 -6.09 8.17
N TYR A 259 1.00 -5.65 6.92
CA TYR A 259 1.11 -6.52 5.76
C TYR A 259 2.27 -7.51 5.88
N GLN A 260 3.48 -7.03 6.22
CA GLN A 260 4.65 -7.91 6.35
C GLN A 260 4.47 -8.93 7.49
N VAL A 261 3.89 -8.52 8.63
CA VAL A 261 3.56 -9.44 9.72
C VAL A 261 2.52 -10.47 9.26
N ALA A 262 1.48 -10.06 8.54
CA ALA A 262 0.44 -10.95 8.04
C ALA A 262 1.03 -12.01 7.10
N VAL A 263 1.91 -11.59 6.18
CA VAL A 263 2.61 -12.48 5.26
C VAL A 263 3.50 -13.47 6.01
N ALA A 264 4.26 -13.00 6.99
CA ALA A 264 5.12 -13.86 7.81
C ALA A 264 4.31 -14.89 8.60
N MET A 265 3.24 -14.48 9.29
CA MET A 265 2.39 -15.40 10.07
C MET A 265 1.72 -16.44 9.19
N LYS A 266 1.20 -16.07 8.01
CA LYS A 266 0.60 -17.02 7.07
C LYS A 266 1.63 -18.03 6.55
N PHE A 267 2.85 -17.58 6.28
CA PHE A 267 3.95 -18.47 5.89
C PHE A 267 4.31 -19.44 7.01
N VAL A 268 4.51 -18.95 8.22
CA VAL A 268 4.83 -19.78 9.40
C VAL A 268 3.71 -20.78 9.68
N ALA A 269 2.45 -20.36 9.58
CA ALA A 269 1.29 -21.25 9.71
C ALA A 269 1.35 -22.40 8.69
N GLY A 270 1.50 -22.08 7.40
CA GLY A 270 1.59 -23.08 6.34
C GLY A 270 2.79 -24.02 6.47
N ASP A 271 3.94 -23.46 6.84
CA ASP A 271 5.18 -24.22 7.02
C ASP A 271 5.15 -25.10 8.29
N SER A 272 4.55 -24.63 9.39
CA SER A 272 4.39 -25.40 10.63
C SER A 272 3.51 -26.64 10.46
N ALA A 273 2.60 -26.63 9.48
CA ALA A 273 1.80 -27.78 9.11
C ALA A 273 2.59 -28.84 8.30
N ALA A 274 3.80 -28.53 7.84
CA ALA A 274 4.65 -29.46 7.11
C ALA A 274 5.37 -30.44 8.07
N VAL A 275 5.21 -31.73 7.83
CA VAL A 275 5.87 -32.80 8.59
C VAL A 275 7.34 -32.87 8.16
N ARG A 276 8.23 -32.22 8.91
CA ARG A 276 9.72 -32.17 8.79
C ARG A 276 10.30 -30.90 8.13
N ASN A 277 11.61 -30.70 8.33
CA ASN A 277 12.44 -29.65 7.69
C ASN A 277 12.55 -29.77 6.16
N GLU A 278 11.79 -30.68 5.53
CA GLU A 278 11.83 -30.95 4.09
C GLU A 278 11.18 -29.82 3.27
N GLY A 279 10.56 -28.83 3.94
CA GLY A 279 9.81 -27.76 3.27
C GLY A 279 8.63 -28.32 2.48
N HIS A 280 7.99 -27.48 1.66
CA HIS A 280 7.13 -28.01 0.61
C HIS A 280 8.00 -28.65 -0.49
N PRO A 281 7.56 -29.77 -1.10
CA PRO A 281 8.29 -30.39 -2.20
C PRO A 281 8.60 -29.34 -3.27
N VAL A 282 9.82 -29.34 -3.81
CA VAL A 282 10.12 -28.52 -5.00
C VAL A 282 9.33 -29.09 -6.17
N ILE A 283 8.29 -28.36 -6.59
CA ILE A 283 7.42 -28.75 -7.69
C ILE A 283 7.99 -28.12 -8.96
N THR A 284 8.41 -28.94 -9.92
CA THR A 284 8.75 -28.44 -11.26
C THR A 284 7.48 -28.05 -12.02
N LEU A 285 7.60 -27.25 -13.09
CA LEU A 285 6.45 -26.97 -13.96
C LEU A 285 5.80 -28.27 -14.49
N SER A 286 6.61 -29.30 -14.75
CA SER A 286 6.12 -30.63 -15.14
C SER A 286 5.36 -31.34 -14.02
N ASP A 287 5.80 -31.20 -12.77
CA ASP A 287 5.06 -31.70 -11.60
C ASP A 287 3.74 -30.96 -11.42
N SER A 288 3.72 -29.64 -11.62
CA SER A 288 2.48 -28.84 -11.61
C SER A 288 1.49 -29.35 -12.64
N PHE A 289 1.91 -29.55 -13.90
CA PHE A 289 1.04 -30.12 -14.92
C PHE A 289 0.59 -31.55 -14.61
N ARG A 290 1.44 -32.36 -13.97
CA ARG A 290 1.08 -33.71 -13.52
C ARG A 290 0.00 -33.66 -12.43
N LEU A 291 0.14 -32.76 -11.46
CA LEU A 291 -0.84 -32.56 -10.38
C LEU A 291 -2.17 -32.01 -10.92
N MET A 292 -2.11 -31.04 -11.83
CA MET A 292 -3.29 -30.49 -12.51
C MET A 292 -4.07 -31.57 -13.28
N ARG A 293 -3.37 -32.41 -14.05
CA ARG A 293 -3.99 -33.56 -14.73
C ARG A 293 -4.65 -34.54 -13.76
N LYS A 294 -3.99 -34.82 -12.63
CA LYS A 294 -4.55 -35.69 -11.58
C LYS A 294 -5.80 -35.10 -10.93
N ALA A 295 -5.86 -33.78 -10.82
CA ALA A 295 -6.97 -33.05 -10.20
C ALA A 295 -8.02 -32.53 -11.20
N ASN A 296 -7.91 -32.87 -12.50
CA ASN A 296 -8.77 -32.33 -13.56
C ASN A 296 -8.83 -30.79 -13.60
N ILE A 297 -7.72 -30.13 -13.26
CA ILE A 297 -7.60 -28.67 -13.37
C ILE A 297 -7.07 -28.35 -14.77
N ASN A 298 -7.81 -27.52 -15.51
CA ASN A 298 -7.54 -27.24 -16.93
C ASN A 298 -6.86 -25.89 -17.17
N THR A 299 -6.70 -25.06 -16.13
CA THR A 299 -6.18 -23.69 -16.24
C THR A 299 -5.10 -23.44 -15.20
N LEU A 300 -3.98 -22.84 -15.63
CA LEU A 300 -2.90 -22.35 -14.78
C LEU A 300 -2.67 -20.88 -15.12
N THR A 301 -2.86 -19.99 -14.14
CA THR A 301 -2.51 -18.58 -14.29
C THR A 301 -1.05 -18.38 -13.87
N ALA A 302 -0.21 -17.93 -14.80
CA ALA A 302 1.16 -17.53 -14.51
C ALA A 302 1.27 -16.01 -14.63
N THR A 303 1.72 -15.33 -13.58
CA THR A 303 1.89 -13.87 -13.56
C THR A 303 3.34 -13.54 -13.86
N GLN A 304 3.60 -12.88 -14.98
CA GLN A 304 4.93 -12.38 -15.33
C GLN A 304 5.10 -10.98 -14.74
N ASN A 305 5.94 -10.85 -13.71
CA ASN A 305 6.32 -9.54 -13.19
C ASN A 305 7.40 -8.94 -14.09
N ASN A 306 6.99 -8.06 -15.02
CA ASN A 306 7.92 -7.27 -15.80
C ASN A 306 8.52 -6.18 -14.90
N ARG A 307 9.71 -6.43 -14.34
CA ARG A 307 10.60 -5.36 -13.90
C ARG A 307 11.53 -5.01 -15.07
N LYS A 308 11.30 -3.84 -15.67
CA LYS A 308 12.35 -3.11 -16.39
C LYS A 308 13.15 -2.30 -15.38
#